data_AF-A0A6I1ZQN0-F1
#
_entry.id   AF-A0A6I1ZQN0-F1
#
_cell.length_a   1.000
_cell.length_b   1.000
_cell.length_c   1.000
_cell.angle_alpha   90.00
_cell.angle_beta   90.00
_cell.angle_gamma   90.00
#
_symmetry.space_group_name_H-M   'P 1'
#
loop_
_entity.id
_entity.type
_entity.pdbx_description
1 polymer ?
#
loop_
_entity_poly.entity_id
_entity_poly.type
_entity_poly.pdbx_seq_one_letter_code
_entity_poly.pdbx_strand_id
1 'polypeptide(L)'
;MDPLPTLATLFLIFLVATYYVLVPFLSAKVEPVGEDTADRTIALELRKVNLFKQIREAEFEREMGLINEEDFDRTKADLVAEVAEVMRELDGMTRNQAPPENGAAASGCPNCGTPIVPGARFCTQCGTAVGDACPGCGATVSPGDRFCASCGRGLLN
;
A
#
# COMPACT_ATOMS: atom_id res chain seq x y z
N MET A 1 -63.58 1.98 -32.93
CA MET A 1 -62.39 1.90 -32.07
C MET A 1 -62.40 3.12 -31.18
N ASP A 2 -62.65 2.95 -29.88
CA ASP A 2 -62.73 4.07 -28.95
C ASP A 2 -61.32 4.60 -28.66
N PRO A 3 -61.04 5.89 -28.94
CA PRO A 3 -59.68 6.44 -28.81
C PRO A 3 -59.29 6.74 -27.34
N LEU A 4 -60.26 6.74 -26.42
CA LEU A 4 -60.03 6.99 -24.99
C LEU A 4 -59.11 5.95 -24.31
N PRO A 5 -59.37 4.62 -24.42
CA PRO A 5 -58.51 3.62 -23.78
C PRO A 5 -57.09 3.56 -24.37
N THR A 6 -56.92 3.84 -25.67
CA THR A 6 -55.59 3.81 -26.31
C THR A 6 -54.74 5.02 -25.93
N LEU A 7 -55.34 6.20 -25.77
CA LEU A 7 -54.62 7.37 -25.26
C LEU A 7 -54.22 7.20 -23.78
N ALA A 8 -55.08 6.57 -22.98
CA ALA A 8 -54.78 6.28 -21.57
C ALA A 8 -53.61 5.30 -21.40
N THR A 9 -53.54 4.26 -22.23
CA THR A 9 -52.41 3.30 -22.18
C THR A 9 -51.10 3.95 -22.61
N LEU A 10 -51.10 4.78 -23.66
CA LEU A 10 -49.92 5.51 -24.11
C LEU A 10 -49.42 6.51 -23.05
N PHE A 11 -50.32 7.22 -22.38
CA PHE A 11 -49.96 8.16 -21.32
C PHE A 11 -49.34 7.45 -20.11
N LEU A 12 -49.85 6.27 -19.74
CA LEU A 12 -49.31 5.47 -18.64
C LEU A 12 -47.91 4.95 -18.96
N ILE A 13 -47.69 4.45 -20.18
CA ILE A 13 -46.35 4.03 -20.64
C ILE A 13 -45.37 5.21 -20.62
N PHE A 14 -45.80 6.40 -21.07
CA PHE A 14 -44.97 7.60 -21.04
C PHE A 14 -44.57 7.98 -19.61
N LEU A 15 -45.52 8.00 -18.68
CA LEU A 15 -45.22 8.30 -17.26
C LEU A 15 -44.24 7.29 -16.65
N VAL A 16 -44.40 6.01 -16.93
CA VAL A 16 -43.48 4.97 -16.45
C VAL A 16 -42.09 5.14 -17.05
N ALA A 17 -41.99 5.38 -18.36
CA ALA A 17 -40.71 5.63 -19.03
C ALA A 17 -40.04 6.89 -18.47
N THR A 18 -40.78 7.99 -18.32
CA THR A 18 -40.29 9.24 -17.72
C THR A 18 -39.83 9.03 -16.28
N TYR A 19 -40.56 8.26 -15.48
CA TYR A 19 -40.16 7.90 -14.12
C TYR A 19 -38.82 7.14 -14.12
N TYR A 20 -38.70 6.08 -14.92
CA TYR A 20 -37.45 5.31 -14.99
C TYR A 20 -36.25 6.09 -15.52
N VAL A 21 -36.48 7.11 -16.36
CA VAL A 21 -35.41 7.99 -16.87
C VAL A 21 -35.04 9.08 -15.85
N LEU A 22 -36.01 9.62 -15.11
CA LEU A 22 -35.76 10.64 -14.08
C LEU A 22 -35.18 10.05 -12.80
N VAL A 23 -35.56 8.83 -12.41
CA VAL A 23 -35.07 8.17 -11.20
C VAL A 23 -33.54 8.08 -11.14
N PRO A 24 -32.78 7.63 -12.15
CA PRO A 24 -31.31 7.62 -12.08
C PRO A 24 -30.72 9.03 -12.05
N PHE A 25 -31.40 10.01 -12.63
CA PHE A 25 -30.94 11.40 -12.66
C PHE A 25 -31.14 12.09 -11.30
N LEU A 26 -32.24 11.82 -10.59
CA LEU A 26 -32.48 12.31 -9.23
C LEU A 26 -31.85 11.42 -8.14
N SER A 27 -31.62 10.14 -8.43
CA SER A 27 -30.94 9.17 -7.56
C SER A 27 -29.44 9.10 -7.82
N ALA A 28 -28.88 10.03 -8.60
CA ALA A 28 -27.50 10.46 -8.47
C ALA A 28 -27.31 11.17 -7.11
N LYS A 29 -27.67 10.46 -6.04
CA LYS A 29 -27.08 10.64 -4.73
C LYS A 29 -25.63 10.31 -5.00
N VAL A 30 -24.84 11.35 -5.22
CA VAL A 30 -23.39 11.27 -5.18
C VAL A 30 -23.09 10.55 -3.87
N GLU A 31 -22.86 9.24 -3.95
CA GLU A 31 -22.16 8.56 -2.89
C GLU A 31 -20.90 9.40 -2.74
N PRO A 32 -20.61 9.96 -1.55
CA PRO A 32 -19.33 10.60 -1.36
C PRO A 32 -18.33 9.54 -1.79
N VAL A 33 -17.64 9.79 -2.91
CA VAL A 33 -16.54 8.97 -3.36
C VAL A 33 -15.66 8.91 -2.13
N GLY A 34 -15.75 7.80 -1.40
CA GLY A 34 -14.87 7.55 -0.29
C GLY A 34 -13.52 7.69 -0.93
N GLU A 35 -12.75 8.69 -0.49
CA GLU A 35 -11.46 9.02 -1.07
C GLU A 35 -10.59 7.79 -0.85
N ASP A 36 -10.65 6.89 -1.82
CA ASP A 36 -10.30 5.50 -1.61
C ASP A 36 -8.80 5.53 -1.38
N THR A 37 -8.36 4.88 -0.31
CA THR A 37 -6.93 4.87 0.01
C THR A 37 -6.11 4.34 -1.18
N ALA A 38 -6.72 3.46 -2.00
CA ALA A 38 -6.22 3.03 -3.28
C ALA A 38 -6.01 4.21 -4.27
N ASP A 39 -7.02 5.03 -4.53
CA ASP A 39 -6.92 6.18 -5.44
C ASP A 39 -5.87 7.21 -4.98
N ARG A 40 -5.77 7.47 -3.67
CA ARG A 40 -4.73 8.35 -3.10
C ARG A 40 -3.33 7.76 -3.29
N THR A 41 -3.12 6.48 -3.01
CA THR A 41 -1.81 5.84 -3.22
C THR A 41 -1.40 5.84 -4.68
N ILE A 42 -2.34 5.62 -5.61
CA ILE A 42 -2.09 5.68 -7.05
C ILE A 42 -1.68 7.11 -7.46
N ALA A 43 -2.39 8.14 -6.96
CA ALA A 43 -2.06 9.53 -7.23
C ALA A 43 -0.66 9.92 -6.72
N LEU A 44 -0.30 9.48 -5.51
CA LEU A 44 1.01 9.73 -4.91
C LEU A 44 2.14 8.99 -5.66
N GLU A 45 1.93 7.73 -6.04
CA GLU A 45 2.90 6.99 -6.85
C GLU A 45 3.13 7.65 -8.22
N LEU A 46 2.06 8.15 -8.85
CA LEU A 46 2.21 8.90 -10.11
C LEU A 46 3.02 10.19 -9.91
N ARG A 47 2.74 10.95 -8.85
CA ARG A 47 3.48 12.19 -8.53
C ARG A 47 4.97 11.89 -8.32
N LYS A 48 5.28 10.86 -7.54
CA LYS A 48 6.64 10.37 -7.32
C LYS A 48 7.34 10.03 -8.64
N VAL A 49 6.72 9.22 -9.50
CA VAL A 49 7.29 8.85 -10.81
C VAL A 49 7.58 10.08 -11.67
N ASN A 50 6.69 11.08 -11.64
CA ASN A 50 6.90 12.33 -12.37
C ASN A 50 8.11 13.11 -11.85
N LEU A 51 8.26 13.26 -10.53
CA LEU A 51 9.40 13.94 -9.92
C LEU A 51 10.73 13.24 -10.23
N PHE A 52 10.77 11.91 -10.17
CA PHE A 52 11.95 11.14 -10.58
C PHE A 52 12.30 11.35 -12.05
N LYS A 53 11.29 11.51 -12.91
CA LYS A 53 11.52 11.85 -14.32
C LYS A 53 12.14 13.25 -14.45
N GLN A 54 11.63 14.24 -13.74
CA GLN A 54 12.16 15.61 -13.77
C GLN A 54 13.63 15.67 -13.33
N ILE A 55 13.98 14.94 -12.25
CA ILE A 55 15.38 14.84 -11.80
C ILE A 55 16.26 14.28 -12.92
N ARG A 56 15.82 13.20 -13.58
CA ARG A 56 16.57 12.57 -14.67
C ARG A 56 16.72 13.49 -15.88
N GLU A 57 15.70 14.29 -16.18
CA GLU A 57 15.72 15.26 -17.28
C GLU A 57 16.69 16.41 -16.99
N ALA A 58 16.66 16.96 -15.77
CA ALA A 58 17.62 17.97 -15.32
C ALA A 58 19.07 17.44 -15.31
N GLU A 59 19.28 16.19 -14.89
CA GLU A 59 20.59 15.53 -14.92
C GLU A 59 21.12 15.39 -16.35
N PHE A 60 20.24 15.08 -17.30
CA PHE A 60 20.57 14.99 -18.70
C PHE A 60 20.91 16.35 -19.32
N GLU A 61 20.14 17.41 -19.00
CA GLU A 61 20.43 18.77 -19.44
C GLU A 61 21.80 19.26 -18.97
N ARG A 62 22.16 18.98 -17.70
CA ARG A 62 23.49 19.28 -17.16
C ARG A 62 24.59 18.53 -17.89
N GLU A 63 24.40 17.23 -18.14
CA GLU A 63 25.38 16.40 -18.85
C GLU A 63 25.62 16.90 -20.29
N MET A 64 24.57 17.39 -20.94
CA MET A 64 24.67 18.02 -22.26
C MET A 64 25.22 19.46 -22.22
N GLY A 65 25.43 20.03 -21.04
CA GLY A 65 25.91 21.40 -20.85
C GLY A 65 24.87 22.49 -21.17
N LEU A 66 23.57 22.17 -21.11
CA LEU A 66 22.49 23.15 -21.33
C LEU A 66 22.26 24.05 -20.11
N ILE A 67 22.60 23.58 -18.92
CA ILE A 67 22.45 24.29 -17.65
C ILE A 67 23.78 24.27 -16.86
N ASN A 68 24.02 25.28 -16.04
CA ASN A 68 25.21 25.35 -15.19
C ASN A 68 25.05 24.50 -13.91
N GLU A 69 26.16 24.23 -13.22
CA GLU A 69 26.19 23.33 -12.06
C GLU A 69 25.43 23.91 -10.85
N GLU A 70 25.49 25.22 -10.62
CA GLU A 70 24.79 25.88 -9.51
C GLU A 70 23.26 25.82 -9.67
N ASP A 71 22.77 26.09 -10.88
CA ASP A 71 21.34 26.02 -11.22
C ASP A 71 20.82 24.59 -11.16
N PHE A 72 21.62 23.63 -11.61
CA PHE A 72 21.31 22.22 -11.48
C PHE A 72 21.21 21.79 -10.02
N ASP A 73 22.18 22.16 -9.18
CA ASP A 73 22.20 21.78 -7.77
C ASP A 73 20.99 22.33 -7.01
N ARG A 74 20.61 23.58 -7.29
CA ARG A 74 19.40 24.19 -6.72
C ARG A 74 18.14 23.44 -7.15
N THR A 75 17.97 23.22 -8.45
CA THR A 75 16.79 22.52 -8.99
C THR A 75 16.70 21.09 -8.46
N LYS A 76 17.83 20.37 -8.41
CA LYS A 76 17.90 19.01 -7.88
C LYS A 76 17.57 18.97 -6.39
N ALA A 77 18.07 19.92 -5.61
CA ALA A 77 17.75 20.00 -4.18
C ALA A 77 16.23 20.18 -3.95
N ASP A 78 15.60 21.07 -4.71
CA ASP A 78 14.15 21.32 -4.63
C ASP A 78 13.34 20.06 -5.01
N LEU A 79 13.68 19.41 -6.12
CA LEU A 79 13.01 18.18 -6.56
C LEU A 79 13.20 17.02 -5.57
N VAL A 80 14.41 16.86 -5.01
CA VAL A 80 14.68 15.83 -4.01
C VAL A 80 13.91 16.08 -2.71
N ALA A 81 13.75 17.33 -2.30
CA ALA A 81 12.93 17.68 -1.14
C ALA A 81 11.47 17.29 -1.36
N GLU A 82 10.91 17.56 -2.54
CA GLU A 82 9.53 17.18 -2.87
C GLU A 82 9.34 15.65 -2.92
N VAL A 83 10.30 14.92 -3.51
CA VAL A 83 10.28 13.44 -3.51
C VAL A 83 10.28 12.90 -2.09
N ALA A 84 11.10 13.47 -1.20
CA ALA A 84 11.18 13.04 0.19
C ALA A 84 9.84 13.21 0.93
N GLU A 85 9.10 14.29 0.67
CA GLU A 85 7.77 14.50 1.24
C GLU A 85 6.77 13.44 0.76
N VAL A 86 6.70 13.21 -0.56
CA VAL A 86 5.79 12.22 -1.16
C VAL A 86 6.08 10.80 -0.65
N MET A 87 7.36 10.44 -0.52
CA MET A 87 7.76 9.13 0.01
C MET A 87 7.34 8.94 1.47
N ARG A 88 7.43 9.99 2.30
CA ARG A 88 6.96 9.94 3.70
C ARG A 88 5.45 9.73 3.79
N GLU A 89 4.69 10.33 2.89
CA GLU A 89 3.24 10.15 2.83
C GLU A 89 2.85 8.72 2.43
N LEU A 90 3.50 8.16 1.40
CA LEU A 90 3.33 6.76 0.97
C LEU A 90 3.67 5.76 2.09
N ASP A 91 4.75 5.99 2.84
CA ASP A 91 5.13 5.16 3.98
C ASP A 91 4.07 5.22 5.10
N GLY A 92 3.47 6.40 5.32
CA GLY A 92 2.37 6.58 6.28
C GLY A 92 1.12 5.79 5.91
N MET A 93 0.76 5.79 4.62
CA MET A 93 -0.41 5.02 4.12
C MET A 93 -0.17 3.51 4.23
N THR A 94 1.04 3.04 3.91
CA THR A 94 1.40 1.62 4.03
C THR A 94 1.39 1.13 5.48
N ARG A 95 1.87 1.97 6.42
CA ARG A 95 1.87 1.66 7.86
C ARG A 95 0.46 1.53 8.45
N ASN A 96 -0.48 2.37 8.00
CA ASN A 96 -1.88 2.32 8.46
C ASN A 96 -2.66 1.11 7.91
N GLN A 97 -2.12 0.39 6.93
CA GLN A 97 -2.70 -0.81 6.35
C GLN A 97 -2.04 -2.11 6.86
N ALA A 98 -1.06 -2.03 7.76
CA ALA A 98 -0.48 -3.21 8.39
C ALA A 98 -1.51 -3.89 9.33
N PRO A 99 -1.77 -5.20 9.21
CA PRO A 99 -2.68 -5.91 10.12
C PRO A 99 -2.21 -5.75 11.58
N PRO A 100 -3.13 -5.57 12.55
CA PRO A 100 -2.75 -5.47 13.96
C PRO A 100 -2.06 -6.77 14.39
N GLU A 101 -0.77 -6.65 14.67
CA GLU A 101 0.07 -7.70 15.23
C GLU A 101 -0.42 -8.03 16.65
N ASN A 102 -1.21 -9.11 16.74
CA ASN A 102 -1.64 -9.68 18.01
C ASN A 102 -0.40 -10.09 18.82
N GLY A 103 -0.09 -9.30 19.83
CA GLY A 103 1.03 -9.50 20.75
C GLY A 103 0.90 -10.80 21.55
N ALA A 104 1.63 -11.83 21.13
CA ALA A 104 1.99 -12.95 21.98
C ALA A 104 3.39 -12.67 22.54
N ALA A 105 3.43 -12.36 23.85
CA ALA A 105 4.56 -12.25 24.77
C ALA A 105 5.98 -12.30 24.17
N ALA A 106 6.62 -11.12 24.10
CA ALA A 106 8.03 -10.97 23.82
C ALA A 106 8.89 -11.69 24.89
N SER A 107 9.41 -12.85 24.57
CA SER A 107 10.58 -13.39 25.26
C SER A 107 11.77 -12.48 24.97
N GLY A 108 12.50 -12.06 26.01
CA GLY A 108 13.71 -11.26 25.83
C GLY A 108 14.81 -12.08 25.14
N CYS A 109 15.69 -11.40 24.41
CA CYS A 109 16.86 -12.03 23.80
C CYS A 109 17.69 -12.71 24.90
N PRO A 110 18.06 -13.99 24.74
CA PRO A 110 18.84 -14.70 25.76
C PRO A 110 20.25 -14.14 25.95
N ASN A 111 20.76 -13.36 24.99
CA ASN A 111 22.09 -12.78 25.04
C ASN A 111 22.09 -11.34 25.60
N CYS A 112 21.26 -10.45 25.05
CA CYS A 112 21.28 -9.02 25.40
C CYS A 112 20.02 -8.52 26.13
N GLY A 113 19.01 -9.36 26.36
CA GLY A 113 17.78 -9.00 27.05
C GLY A 113 16.79 -8.15 26.24
N THR A 114 17.14 -7.71 25.02
CA THR A 114 16.24 -6.93 24.15
C THR A 114 14.97 -7.72 23.83
N PRO A 115 13.77 -7.11 23.91
CA PRO A 115 12.52 -7.80 23.56
C PRO A 115 12.55 -8.31 22.11
N ILE A 116 12.20 -9.58 21.92
CA ILE A 116 12.13 -10.20 20.59
C ILE A 116 10.71 -10.05 20.04
N VAL A 117 10.63 -9.55 18.81
CA VAL A 117 9.37 -9.45 18.05
C VAL A 117 8.92 -10.87 17.65
N PRO A 118 7.62 -11.21 17.73
CA PRO A 118 7.12 -12.49 17.28
C PRO A 118 7.55 -12.81 15.84
N GLY A 119 8.10 -14.00 15.60
CA GLY A 119 8.58 -14.40 14.27
C GLY A 119 9.99 -13.93 13.89
N ALA A 120 10.67 -13.12 14.73
CA ALA A 120 12.05 -12.73 14.48
C ALA A 120 13.00 -13.94 14.57
N ARG A 121 13.90 -14.08 13.59
CA ARG A 121 14.93 -15.15 13.53
C ARG A 121 16.24 -14.78 14.23
N PHE A 122 16.50 -13.47 14.35
CA PHE A 122 17.68 -12.90 14.97
C PHE A 122 17.29 -11.69 15.81
N CYS A 123 18.04 -11.44 16.88
CA CYS A 123 17.90 -10.21 17.65
C CYS A 123 18.37 -9.00 16.82
N THR A 124 17.52 -7.98 16.70
CA THR A 124 17.81 -6.75 15.95
C THR A 124 18.90 -5.89 16.59
N GLN A 125 19.25 -6.14 17.84
CA GLN A 125 20.29 -5.39 18.56
C GLN A 125 21.65 -6.11 18.56
N CYS A 126 21.68 -7.41 18.87
CA CYS A 126 22.95 -8.13 19.02
C CYS A 126 23.20 -9.21 17.95
N GLY A 127 22.25 -9.46 17.05
CA GLY A 127 22.38 -10.47 15.99
C GLY A 127 22.27 -11.92 16.44
N THR A 128 21.98 -12.20 17.72
CA THR A 128 21.85 -13.57 18.23
C THR A 128 20.63 -14.25 17.61
N ALA A 129 20.81 -15.47 17.09
CA ALA A 129 19.71 -16.28 16.57
C ALA A 129 18.71 -16.59 17.69
N VAL A 130 17.43 -16.39 17.40
CA VAL A 130 16.32 -16.58 18.33
C VAL A 130 15.27 -17.46 17.66
N GLY A 131 14.83 -18.49 18.37
CA GLY A 131 13.95 -19.54 17.85
C GLY A 131 14.12 -20.83 18.64
N ASP A 132 13.26 -21.81 18.37
CA ASP A 132 13.32 -23.11 19.02
C ASP A 132 14.49 -23.94 18.47
N ALA A 133 14.98 -24.89 19.25
CA ALA A 133 15.98 -25.85 18.78
C ALA A 133 15.28 -27.06 18.13
N CYS A 134 15.77 -27.48 16.96
CA CYS A 134 15.29 -28.69 16.31
C CYS A 134 15.56 -29.91 17.21
N PRO A 135 14.54 -30.73 17.55
CA PRO A 135 14.73 -31.90 18.41
C PRO A 135 15.58 -33.01 17.76
N GLY A 136 15.78 -32.96 16.44
CA GLY A 136 16.56 -33.97 15.72
C GLY A 136 18.06 -33.65 15.62
N CYS A 137 18.44 -32.39 15.48
CA CYS A 137 19.84 -31.99 15.24
C CYS A 137 20.32 -30.80 16.07
N GLY A 138 19.45 -30.17 16.86
CA GLY A 138 19.78 -29.00 17.68
C GLY A 138 19.87 -27.66 16.95
N ALA A 139 19.71 -27.63 15.62
CA ALA A 139 19.74 -26.38 14.85
C ALA A 139 18.55 -25.46 15.21
N THR A 140 18.78 -24.15 15.26
CA THR A 140 17.71 -23.15 15.49
C THR A 140 16.73 -23.14 14.33
N VAL A 141 15.43 -23.27 14.64
CA VAL A 141 14.33 -23.27 13.68
C VAL A 141 13.44 -22.04 13.89
N SER A 142 12.81 -21.58 12.82
CA SER A 142 11.98 -20.38 12.83
C SER A 142 10.56 -20.73 13.26
N PRO A 143 9.85 -19.80 13.93
CA PRO A 143 8.43 -19.98 14.21
C PRO A 143 7.65 -20.18 12.90
N GLY A 144 6.97 -21.32 12.75
CA GLY A 144 6.21 -21.67 11.54
C GLY A 144 6.94 -22.59 10.54
N ASP A 145 8.21 -22.94 10.77
CA ASP A 145 8.91 -23.91 9.93
C ASP A 145 8.25 -25.30 10.03
N ARG A 146 7.91 -25.91 8.89
CA ARG A 146 7.32 -27.27 8.86
C ARG A 146 8.38 -28.37 8.95
N PHE A 147 9.59 -28.08 8.47
CA PHE A 147 10.73 -28.99 8.43
C PHE A 147 12.00 -28.24 8.82
N CYS A 148 12.96 -28.93 9.44
CA CYS A 148 14.27 -28.37 9.75
C CYS A 148 15.10 -28.22 8.48
N ALA A 149 15.57 -27.00 8.19
CA ALA A 149 16.44 -26.74 7.04
C ALA A 149 17.82 -27.43 7.14
N SER A 150 18.27 -27.79 8.34
CA SER A 150 19.57 -28.43 8.56
C SER A 150 19.53 -29.96 8.42
N CYS A 151 18.47 -30.63 8.90
CA CYS A 151 18.42 -32.09 8.90
C CYS A 151 17.18 -32.70 8.22
N GLY A 152 16.23 -31.87 7.75
CA GLY A 152 15.02 -32.31 7.07
C GLY A 152 13.92 -32.89 7.97
N ARG A 153 14.14 -32.97 9.29
CA ARG A 153 13.12 -33.49 10.23
C ARG A 153 11.88 -32.60 10.25
N GLY A 154 10.69 -33.21 10.20
CA GLY A 154 9.44 -32.52 10.46
C GLY A 154 9.39 -31.93 11.87
N LEU A 155 8.95 -30.66 11.97
CA LEU A 155 8.82 -29.89 13.22
C LEU A 155 7.37 -29.74 13.66
N LEU A 156 6.42 -30.19 12.83
CA LEU A 156 5.01 -30.30 13.18
C LEU A 156 4.84 -31.53 14.08
N ASN A 157 4.39 -31.32 15.32
CA ASN A 157 3.83 -32.38 16.17
C ASN A 157 2.40 -32.67 15.76
#